data_AF-A0A6J4G2T3-F1
#
_entry.id   AF-A0A6J4G2T3-F1
#
_cell.length_a   1.000
_cell.length_b   1.000
_cell.length_c   1.000
_cell.angle_alpha   90.00
_cell.angle_beta   90.00
_cell.angle_gamma   90.00
#
_symmetry.space_group_name_H-M   'P 1'
#
loop_
_entity.id
_entity.type
_entity.pdbx_description
1 polymer ?
#
loop_
_entity_poly.entity_id
_entity_poly.type
_entity_poly.pdbx_seq_one_letter_code
_entity_poly.pdbx_strand_id
1 'polypeptide(L)' 'MKPSSGLRFEHARLMCRDALAAGQSKPALCQIARVVDNIVWYEVLGADGAIVSREWCDAARFPDIFAKAA' A
#
# COMPACT_ATOMS: atom_id res chain seq x y z
N MET A 1 -2.87 -15.35 6.60
CA MET A 1 -1.62 -15.78 5.93
C MET A 1 -1.06 -14.55 5.23
N LYS A 2 0.20 -14.16 5.48
CA LYS A 2 0.83 -12.99 4.81
C LYS A 2 1.46 -13.47 3.49
N PRO A 3 1.22 -12.80 2.35
CA PRO A 3 1.84 -13.18 1.09
C PRO A 3 3.36 -13.00 1.13
N SER A 4 4.08 -13.92 0.47
CA SER A 4 5.54 -13.95 0.41
C SER A 4 6.15 -12.92 -0.53
N SER A 5 5.37 -12.29 -1.42
CA SER A 5 5.81 -11.18 -2.27
C SER A 5 4.69 -10.15 -2.49
N GLY A 6 5.04 -8.87 -2.42
CA GLY A 6 4.11 -7.76 -2.62
C GLY A 6 4.79 -6.61 -3.35
N LEU A 7 4.02 -5.86 -4.13
CA LEU A 7 4.45 -4.66 -4.84
C LEU A 7 4.38 -3.46 -3.90
N ARG A 8 5.44 -2.64 -3.88
CA ARG A 8 5.48 -1.37 -3.14
C ARG A 8 5.25 -0.19 -4.09
N PHE A 9 4.48 0.78 -3.63
CA PHE A 9 4.17 1.98 -4.41
C PHE A 9 3.81 3.16 -3.50
N GLU A 10 3.87 4.35 -4.04
CA GLU A 10 3.41 5.57 -3.38
C GLU A 10 1.92 5.77 -3.62
N HIS A 11 1.15 6.00 -2.56
CA HIS A 11 -0.28 6.20 -2.66
C HIS A 11 -0.61 7.65 -2.99
N ALA A 12 -1.18 7.90 -4.16
CA ALA A 12 -1.41 9.25 -4.68
C ALA A 12 -2.28 10.16 -3.80
N ARG A 13 -3.15 9.59 -2.95
CA ARG A 13 -4.10 10.34 -2.11
C ARG A 13 -3.83 10.26 -0.61
N LEU A 14 -2.91 9.42 -0.16
CA LEU A 14 -2.62 9.25 1.27
C LEU A 14 -1.30 9.93 1.57
N MET A 15 -1.26 10.64 2.68
CA MET A 15 -0.06 11.33 3.15
C MET A 15 0.57 10.54 4.30
N CYS A 16 1.89 10.48 4.33
CA CYS A 16 2.62 9.84 5.42
C CYS A 16 2.35 10.61 6.72
N ARG A 17 1.84 9.91 7.74
CA ARG A 17 1.45 10.52 9.02
C ARG A 17 2.63 11.19 9.73
N ASP A 18 3.80 10.58 9.68
CA ASP A 18 5.01 11.13 10.32
C ASP A 18 5.54 12.34 9.56
N ALA A 19 5.47 12.30 8.22
CA ALA A 19 5.79 13.46 7.40
C ALA A 19 4.86 14.63 7.74
N LEU A 20 3.55 14.38 7.85
CA LEU A 20 2.58 15.39 8.26
C LEU A 20 2.88 15.96 9.66
N ALA A 21 3.23 15.11 10.63
CA ALA A 21 3.60 15.54 11.97
C ALA A 21 4.87 16.42 11.97
N ALA A 22 5.79 16.21 11.01
CA ALA A 22 6.97 17.04 10.78
C ALA A 22 6.72 18.24 9.85
N GLY A 23 5.46 18.54 9.49
CA GLY A 23 5.09 19.64 8.59
C GLY A 23 5.42 19.41 7.11
N GLN A 24 5.67 18.15 6.71
CA GLN A 24 5.99 17.75 5.35
C GLN A 24 4.80 17.07 4.66
N SER A 25 4.52 17.44 3.42
CA SER A 25 3.50 16.79 2.58
C SER A 25 4.14 15.74 1.68
N LYS A 26 4.37 14.55 2.22
CA LYS A 26 4.91 13.41 1.45
C LYS A 26 3.86 12.31 1.28
N PRO A 27 3.76 11.68 0.10
CA PRO A 27 2.90 10.53 -0.11
C PRO A 27 3.21 9.40 0.87
N ALA A 28 2.18 8.65 1.27
CA ALA A 28 2.35 7.44 2.06
C ALA A 28 2.87 6.30 1.17
N LEU A 29 3.81 5.51 1.69
CA LEU A 29 4.22 4.25 1.07
C LEU A 29 3.18 3.18 1.38
N CYS A 30 2.85 2.39 0.37
CA CYS A 30 1.91 1.29 0.48
C CYS A 30 2.50 0.03 -0.13
N GLN A 31 2.05 -1.11 0.38
CA GLN A 31 2.39 -2.42 -0.15
C GLN A 31 1.10 -3.17 -0.45
N ILE A 32 0.98 -3.70 -1.67
CA ILE A 32 -0.09 -4.63 -2.01
C ILE A 32 0.50 -5.99 -2.32
N ALA A 33 -0.20 -7.02 -1.90
CA ALA A 33 0.12 -8.37 -2.30
C ALA A 33 -1.16 -9.12 -2.66
N ARG A 34 -1.17 -9.74 -3.83
CA ARG A 34 -2.29 -10.58 -4.26
C ARG A 34 -2.24 -11.88 -3.47
N VAL A 35 -3.37 -12.27 -2.88
CA VAL A 35 -3.43 -13.44 -1.98
C VAL A 35 -4.17 -14.59 -2.66
N VAL A 36 -5.31 -14.28 -3.25
CA VAL A 36 -6.11 -15.17 -4.10
C VAL A 36 -6.73 -14.34 -5.22
N ASP A 37 -7.49 -14.96 -6.13
CA ASP A 37 -8.15 -14.23 -7.21
C ASP A 37 -9.03 -13.10 -6.68
N ASN A 38 -8.83 -11.91 -7.24
CA ASN A 38 -9.52 -10.65 -6.90
C ASN A 38 -9.36 -10.16 -5.45
N ILE A 39 -8.59 -10.81 -4.59
CA ILE A 39 -8.36 -10.35 -3.21
C ILE A 39 -6.90 -9.97 -3.01
N VAL A 40 -6.71 -8.75 -2.49
CA VAL A 40 -5.41 -8.19 -2.16
C VAL A 40 -5.30 -7.90 -0.66
N TRP A 41 -4.09 -8.09 -0.17
CA TRP A 41 -3.63 -7.64 1.12
C TRP A 41 -2.96 -6.29 0.94
N TYR A 42 -3.59 -5.23 1.43
CA TYR A 42 -3.11 -3.84 1.33
C TYR A 42 -2.57 -3.40 2.69
N GLU A 43 -1.32 -2.92 2.72
CA GLU A 43 -0.63 -2.40 3.89
C GLU A 43 -0.23 -0.93 3.62
N VAL A 44 -0.52 -0.04 4.57
CA VAL A 44 0.01 1.33 4.58
C VAL A 44 1.21 1.36 5.51
N LEU A 45 2.33 1.86 5.02
CA LEU A 45 3.61 1.91 5.74
C LEU A 45 3.87 3.32 6.30
N GLY A 46 4.39 3.36 7.52
CA GLY A 46 5.00 4.54 8.14
C GLY A 46 6.36 4.85 7.53
N ALA A 47 6.96 5.98 7.93
CA ALA A 47 8.26 6.40 7.40
C ALA A 47 9.40 5.42 7.77
N ASP A 48 9.26 4.73 8.89
CA ASP A 48 10.16 3.67 9.37
C ASP A 48 9.94 2.31 8.68
N GLY A 49 8.96 2.22 7.78
CA GLY A 49 8.55 0.97 7.14
C GLY A 49 7.64 0.10 7.99
N ALA A 50 7.22 0.55 9.18
CA ALA A 50 6.27 -0.17 10.02
C ALA A 50 4.85 -0.10 9.42
N ILE A 51 4.05 -1.13 9.66
CA ILE A 51 2.67 -1.18 9.16
C ILE A 51 1.78 -0.33 10.07
N VAL A 52 1.21 0.72 9.52
CA VAL A 52 0.29 1.64 10.22
C VAL A 52 -1.17 1.20 10.03
N SER A 53 -1.49 0.61 8.88
CA SER A 53 -2.81 0.09 8.58
C SER A 53 -2.73 -1.11 7.66
N ARG A 54 -3.72 -2.01 7.75
CA ARG A 54 -3.86 -3.17 6.88
C ARG A 54 -5.33 -3.49 6.64
N GLU A 55 -5.66 -3.83 5.40
CA GLU A 55 -6.99 -4.29 5.03
C GLU A 55 -6.95 -5.35 3.93
N TRP A 56 -7.94 -6.24 3.96
CA TRP A 56 -8.31 -7.08 2.82
C TRP A 56 -9.21 -6.26 1.90
N CYS A 57 -8.91 -6.20 0.62
CA CYS A 57 -9.76 -5.52 -0.33
C CYS A 57 -9.69 -6.13 -1.74
N ASP A 58 -10.59 -5.67 -2.61
CA ASP A 58 -10.66 -6.16 -3.98
C ASP A 58 -9.49 -5.62 -4.83
N ALA A 59 -8.91 -6.48 -5.67
CA ALA A 59 -7.87 -6.11 -6.63
C ALA A 59 -8.31 -4.98 -7.59
N ALA A 60 -9.62 -4.89 -7.88
CA ALA A 60 -10.22 -3.86 -8.71
C ALA A 60 -10.05 -2.43 -8.15
N ARG A 61 -9.65 -2.26 -6.88
CA ARG A 61 -9.26 -0.95 -6.32
C ARG A 61 -7.92 -0.44 -6.84
N PHE A 62 -7.06 -1.33 -7.37
CA PHE A 62 -5.70 -1.01 -7.80
C PHE A 62 -5.43 -1.44 -9.25
N PRO A 63 -6.28 -1.07 -10.22
CA PRO A 63 -6.17 -1.57 -11.59
C PRO A 63 -4.83 -1.17 -12.23
N ASP A 64 -4.38 0.06 -11.99
CA ASP A 64 -3.14 0.59 -12.58
C ASP A 64 -1.88 -0.08 -12.03
N ILE A 65 -1.93 -0.55 -10.78
CA ILE A 65 -0.76 -1.15 -10.11
C ILE A 65 -0.55 -2.57 -10.62
N PHE A 66 -1.64 -3.32 -10.79
CA PHE A 66 -1.56 -4.66 -11.37
C PHE A 66 -1.34 -4.64 -12.88
N ALA A 67 -1.85 -3.62 -13.61
CA ALA A 67 -1.59 -3.48 -15.04
C ALA A 67 -0.10 -3.24 -15.36
N LYS A 68 0.66 -2.60 -14.47
CA LYS A 68 2.10 -2.34 -14.64
C LYS A 68 3.01 -3.51 -14.24
N ALA A 69 2.46 -4.54 -13.62
CA ALA A 69 3.20 -5.68 -13.08
C ALA A 69 3.13 -6.94 -13.96
N ALA A 70 2.44 -6.88 -15.11
CA ALA A 70 2.35 -7.90 -16.14
C ALA A 70 3.32 -7.59 -17.29
#